data_AF-C3R3N7-F1
#
_entry.id   AF-C3R3N7-F1
#
_cell.length_a   1.000
_cell.length_b   1.000
_cell.length_c   1.000
_cell.angle_alpha   90.00
_cell.angle_beta   90.00
_cell.angle_gamma   90.00
#
_symmetry.space_group_name_H-M   'P 1'
#
loop_
_entity.id
_entity.type
_entity.pdbx_description
1 polymer ?
#
loop_
_entity_poly.entity_id
_entity_poly.type
_entity_poly.pdbx_seq_one_letter_code
_entity_poly.pdbx_strand_id
1 'polypeptide(L)'
;MTVHDRVKLVVKWLIGTGVAKNQESIGRLLGYSNKSSFSQILNNKVPLPNDFIDRLCILNRNINKVWIEEEIGNMIADISTPISPINENIFVPSTVSNQSDTIALRLMDKLDEKDNIISEKEAKIEKLLKENGRLEERIRQLESQDKESEQHSKTDNITEAFTSESSGDYGEDSLPTKQPTTSKRSSVGKT
;
A
#
# COMPACT_ATOMS: atom_id res chain seq x y z
N MET A 1 -7.74 35.23 16.79
CA MET A 1 -7.73 34.75 15.38
C MET A 1 -9.09 34.12 15.07
N THR A 2 -9.53 33.98 13.81
CA THR A 2 -10.79 33.25 13.54
C THR A 2 -10.53 31.73 13.46
N VAL A 3 -11.55 30.90 13.70
CA VAL A 3 -11.48 29.43 13.49
C VAL A 3 -10.97 29.11 12.07
N HIS A 4 -11.48 29.84 11.07
CA HIS A 4 -11.07 29.67 9.68
C HIS A 4 -9.59 29.98 9.45
N ASP A 5 -9.06 31.03 10.08
CA ASP A 5 -7.65 31.37 9.95
C ASP A 5 -6.75 30.33 10.65
N ARG A 6 -7.19 29.81 11.81
CA ARG A 6 -6.53 28.68 12.49
C ARG A 6 -6.52 27.42 11.62
N VAL A 7 -7.64 27.11 10.98
CA VAL A 7 -7.74 26.01 10.01
C VAL A 7 -6.76 26.20 8.83
N LYS A 8 -6.65 27.41 8.27
CA LYS A 8 -5.66 27.69 7.19
C LYS A 8 -4.23 27.47 7.67
N LEU A 9 -3.89 27.86 8.90
CA LEU A 9 -2.58 27.63 9.50
C LEU A 9 -2.28 26.14 9.60
N VAL A 10 -3.23 25.34 10.11
CA VAL A 10 -3.10 23.89 10.19
C VAL A 10 -2.91 23.27 8.81
N VAL A 11 -3.68 23.69 7.81
CA VAL A 11 -3.54 23.19 6.43
C VAL A 11 -2.16 23.56 5.85
N LYS A 12 -1.68 24.79 6.07
CA LYS A 12 -0.33 25.20 5.64
C LYS A 12 0.75 24.36 6.32
N TRP A 13 0.60 24.11 7.63
CA TRP A 13 1.53 23.28 8.38
C TRP A 13 1.53 21.84 7.89
N LEU A 14 0.37 21.25 7.62
CA LEU A 14 0.25 19.89 7.05
C LEU A 14 0.95 19.75 5.69
N ILE A 15 0.92 20.81 4.88
CA ILE A 15 1.67 20.85 3.62
C ILE A 15 3.18 20.98 3.91
N GLY A 16 3.56 21.82 4.86
CA GLY A 16 4.96 22.02 5.27
C GLY A 16 5.60 20.79 5.90
N THR A 17 4.85 19.95 6.61
CA THR A 17 5.34 18.69 7.19
C THR A 17 5.37 17.53 6.21
N GLY A 18 4.86 17.72 4.99
CA GLY A 18 4.83 16.68 3.96
C GLY A 18 3.69 15.68 4.08
N VAL A 19 2.71 15.90 4.96
CA VAL A 19 1.47 15.08 5.02
C VAL A 19 0.73 15.14 3.69
N ALA A 20 0.81 16.28 3.00
CA ALA A 20 0.26 16.44 1.66
C ALA A 20 1.10 17.39 0.80
N LYS A 21 1.08 17.16 -0.51
CA LYS A 21 1.85 17.97 -1.47
C LYS A 21 1.26 19.37 -1.69
N ASN A 22 -0.05 19.51 -1.54
CA ASN A 22 -0.77 20.75 -1.74
C ASN A 22 -2.14 20.74 -1.04
N GLN A 23 -2.82 21.89 -1.08
CA GLN A 23 -4.15 22.08 -0.51
C GLN A 23 -5.20 21.12 -1.10
N GLU A 24 -5.09 20.76 -2.38
CA GLU A 24 -6.01 19.82 -3.03
C GLU A 24 -5.84 18.39 -2.49
N SER A 25 -4.60 17.96 -2.27
CA SER A 25 -4.30 16.67 -1.66
C SER A 25 -4.88 16.55 -0.25
N ILE A 26 -4.82 17.62 0.57
CA ILE A 26 -5.51 17.66 1.87
C ILE A 26 -7.02 17.53 1.70
N GLY A 27 -7.61 18.27 0.75
CA GLY A 27 -9.03 18.17 0.44
C GLY A 27 -9.44 16.73 0.11
N ARG A 28 -8.66 16.03 -0.74
CA ARG A 28 -8.90 14.62 -1.10
C ARG A 28 -8.79 13.69 0.11
N LEU A 29 -7.80 13.90 0.99
CA LEU A 29 -7.64 13.13 2.23
C LEU A 29 -8.80 13.33 3.20
N LEU A 30 -9.41 14.52 3.22
CA LEU A 30 -10.60 14.82 4.01
C LEU A 30 -11.91 14.34 3.35
N GLY A 31 -11.85 13.70 2.17
CA GLY A 31 -13.02 13.20 1.45
C GLY A 31 -13.66 14.19 0.47
N TYR A 32 -13.02 15.33 0.20
CA TYR A 32 -13.48 16.26 -0.85
C TYR A 32 -12.91 15.87 -2.20
N SER A 33 -13.78 15.44 -3.12
CA SER A 33 -13.41 15.14 -4.50
C SER A 33 -13.07 16.40 -5.32
N ASN A 34 -13.65 17.55 -4.94
CA ASN A 34 -13.57 18.80 -5.68
C ASN A 34 -12.67 19.83 -4.97
N LYS A 35 -11.61 20.28 -5.65
CA LYS A 35 -10.72 21.35 -5.17
C LYS A 35 -11.49 22.63 -4.79
N SER A 36 -12.49 22.99 -5.59
CA SER A 36 -13.29 24.20 -5.38
C SER A 36 -14.07 24.15 -4.08
N SER A 37 -14.65 23.01 -3.73
CA SER A 37 -15.42 22.84 -2.48
C SER A 37 -14.53 23.03 -1.25
N PHE A 38 -13.33 22.43 -1.27
CA PHE A 38 -12.37 22.60 -0.18
C PHE A 38 -11.89 24.05 -0.05
N SER A 39 -11.58 24.71 -1.17
CA SER A 39 -11.19 26.12 -1.19
C SER A 39 -12.30 27.07 -0.73
N GLN A 40 -13.57 26.76 -0.98
CA GLN A 40 -14.68 27.59 -0.51
C GLN A 40 -14.79 27.59 1.01
N ILE A 41 -14.58 26.43 1.63
CA ILE A 41 -14.55 26.28 3.09
C ILE A 41 -13.38 27.07 3.68
N LEU A 42 -12.17 26.91 3.12
CA LEU A 42 -10.98 27.62 3.60
C LEU A 42 -11.08 29.14 3.45
N ASN A 43 -11.72 29.62 2.39
CA ASN A 43 -11.91 31.05 2.16
C ASN A 43 -13.14 31.64 2.88
N ASN A 44 -13.77 30.89 3.80
CA ASN A 44 -14.97 31.32 4.52
C ASN A 44 -16.12 31.75 3.58
N LYS A 45 -16.20 31.15 2.37
CA LYS A 45 -17.32 31.35 1.43
C LYS A 45 -18.48 30.42 1.75
N VAL A 46 -18.21 29.31 2.43
CA VAL A 46 -19.16 28.29 2.86
C VAL A 46 -18.94 28.08 4.35
N PRO A 47 -20.00 27.87 5.14
CA PRO A 47 -19.87 27.56 6.56
C PRO A 47 -18.98 26.34 6.77
N LEU A 48 -18.12 26.41 7.78
CA LEU A 48 -17.27 25.30 8.18
C LEU A 48 -18.13 24.12 8.63
N PRO A 49 -17.99 22.94 8.02
CA PRO A 49 -18.69 21.75 8.50
C PRO A 49 -18.25 21.38 9.92
N ASN A 50 -19.18 21.00 10.79
CA ASN A 50 -18.84 20.64 12.18
C ASN A 50 -17.84 19.47 12.27
N ASP A 51 -17.90 18.55 11.31
CA ASP A 51 -17.02 17.39 11.20
C ASP A 51 -15.66 17.71 10.54
N PHE A 52 -15.46 18.94 10.08
CA PHE A 52 -14.24 19.33 9.37
C PHE A 52 -13.01 19.29 10.28
N ILE A 53 -13.13 19.82 11.49
CA ILE A 53 -12.04 19.86 12.48
C ILE A 53 -11.71 18.43 12.92
N ASP A 54 -12.74 17.59 13.13
CA ASP A 54 -12.56 16.20 13.50
C ASP A 54 -11.82 15.43 12.41
N ARG A 55 -12.20 15.59 11.13
CA ARG A 55 -11.48 15.00 10.00
C ARG A 55 -10.02 15.47 9.91
N LEU A 56 -9.75 16.74 10.18
CA LEU A 56 -8.37 17.26 10.24
C LEU A 56 -7.57 16.58 11.36
N CYS A 57 -8.16 16.42 12.54
CA CYS A 57 -7.52 15.75 13.67
C CYS A 57 -7.29 14.25 13.40
N ILE A 58 -8.14 13.61 12.60
CA ILE A 58 -7.95 12.23 12.14
C ILE A 58 -6.75 12.13 11.18
N LEU A 59 -6.53 13.13 10.32
CA LEU A 59 -5.37 13.14 9.41
C LEU A 59 -4.04 13.23 10.16
N ASN A 60 -4.01 13.97 11.27
CA ASN A 60 -2.81 14.06 12.07
C ASN A 60 -3.19 14.19 13.56
N ARG A 61 -2.89 13.13 14.31
CA ARG A 61 -3.18 13.01 15.75
C ARG A 61 -2.46 14.06 16.60
N ASN A 62 -1.41 14.69 16.08
CA ASN A 62 -0.68 15.74 16.75
C ASN A 62 -1.39 17.10 16.65
N ILE A 63 -2.46 17.25 15.87
CA ILE A 63 -3.23 18.50 15.83
C ILE A 63 -4.08 18.64 17.09
N ASN A 64 -4.01 19.80 17.74
CA ASN A 64 -4.84 20.12 18.89
C ASN A 64 -6.20 20.69 18.46
N LYS A 65 -7.28 19.94 18.70
CA LYS A 65 -8.67 20.36 18.43
C LYS A 65 -9.06 21.62 19.21
N VAL A 66 -8.72 21.67 20.50
CA VAL A 66 -9.06 22.79 21.40
C VAL A 66 -8.42 24.08 20.92
N TRP A 67 -7.20 24.01 20.37
CA TRP A 67 -6.56 25.16 19.77
C TRP A 67 -7.32 25.70 18.55
N ILE A 68 -7.85 24.81 17.70
CA ILE A 68 -8.62 25.23 16.51
C ILE A 68 -9.96 25.84 16.90
N GLU A 69 -10.64 25.33 17.92
CA GLU A 69 -11.96 25.80 18.33
C GLU A 69 -11.87 27.05 19.23
N GLU A 70 -11.01 27.02 20.23
CA GLU A 70 -10.98 27.98 21.33
C GLU A 70 -9.69 28.83 21.37
N GLU A 71 -8.70 28.56 20.51
CA GLU A 71 -7.39 29.24 20.51
C GLU A 71 -6.57 29.03 21.79
N ILE A 72 -6.88 27.96 22.55
CA ILE A 72 -6.21 27.64 23.80
C ILE A 72 -5.03 26.69 23.54
N GLY A 73 -3.83 27.08 24.01
CA GLY A 73 -2.62 26.27 23.94
C GLY A 73 -1.86 26.41 22.62
N ASN A 74 -1.22 25.32 22.19
CA ASN A 74 -0.44 25.24 20.95
C ASN A 74 -1.21 24.50 19.84
N MET A 75 -0.95 24.88 18.58
CA MET A 75 -1.54 24.24 17.39
C MET A 75 -1.24 22.74 17.31
N ILE A 76 -0.02 22.37 17.67
CA ILE A 76 0.43 20.99 17.75
C ILE A 76 0.39 20.58 19.23
N ALA A 77 -0.27 19.48 19.52
CA ALA A 77 -0.29 18.87 20.83
C ALA A 77 1.14 18.45 21.19
N ASP A 78 1.71 19.12 22.18
CA ASP A 78 2.98 18.71 22.77
C ASP A 78 2.77 17.38 23.47
N ILE A 79 3.22 16.30 22.83
CA ILE A 79 3.22 14.93 23.36
C ILE A 79 4.02 14.83 24.69
N SER A 80 4.79 15.88 25.02
CA SER A 80 5.52 16.04 26.28
C SER A 80 4.65 16.50 27.46
N THR A 81 3.40 16.86 27.22
CA THR A 81 2.47 17.20 28.31
C THR A 81 1.47 16.07 28.52
N PRO A 82 1.44 15.44 29.71
CA PRO A 82 0.45 14.43 30.01
C PRO A 82 -0.93 15.09 29.93
N ILE A 83 -1.75 14.58 29.02
CA ILE A 83 -3.16 14.92 28.89
C ILE A 83 -3.80 14.77 30.26
N SER A 84 -4.13 15.89 30.91
CA SER A 84 -5.08 15.87 32.01
C SER A 84 -6.49 16.01 31.41
N PRO A 85 -7.39 15.06 31.65
CA PRO A 85 -8.80 15.27 31.35
C PRO A 85 -9.33 16.38 32.27
N ILE A 86 -10.13 17.26 31.69
CA ILE A 86 -10.83 18.36 32.35
C ILE A 86 -11.64 17.84 33.54
N ASN A 87 -11.43 18.38 34.74
CA ASN A 87 -12.47 18.59 35.74
C ASN A 87 -12.12 19.72 36.72
N GLU A 88 -13.18 20.41 37.14
CA GLU A 88 -13.26 21.68 37.83
C GLU A 88 -12.56 21.72 39.21
N ASN A 89 -12.08 22.91 39.59
CA ASN A 89 -11.86 23.42 40.95
C ASN A 89 -11.37 22.42 42.02
N ILE A 90 -10.07 22.42 42.38
CA ILE A 90 -9.56 22.53 43.78
C ILE A 90 -8.11 23.08 43.76
N PHE A 91 -7.90 24.17 44.50
CA PHE A 91 -6.62 24.73 44.93
C PHE A 91 -6.01 23.88 46.08
N VAL A 92 -4.77 23.39 45.96
CA VAL A 92 -3.72 23.28 47.04
C VAL A 92 -2.41 22.61 46.53
N PRO A 93 -1.24 22.75 47.22
CA PRO A 93 0.02 23.19 46.65
C PRO A 93 1.06 22.10 46.34
N SER A 94 2.14 22.55 45.69
CA SER A 94 3.43 21.93 45.42
C SER A 94 3.83 20.71 46.29
N THR A 95 3.83 19.53 45.66
CA THR A 95 4.75 18.42 45.99
C THR A 95 5.48 18.01 44.72
N VAL A 96 6.67 18.58 44.53
CA VAL A 96 7.60 18.25 43.45
C VAL A 96 8.37 16.97 43.85
N SER A 97 8.69 16.13 42.87
CA SER A 97 10.03 15.54 42.68
C SER A 97 10.22 14.01 42.71
N ASN A 98 9.27 13.15 43.11
CA ASN A 98 9.56 11.69 43.18
C ASN A 98 8.91 10.84 42.07
N GLN A 99 7.83 11.32 41.43
CA GLN A 99 7.15 10.56 40.38
C GLN A 99 7.83 10.67 39.02
N SER A 100 8.48 11.82 38.75
CA SER A 100 9.24 12.05 37.51
C SER A 100 10.37 11.04 37.34
N ASP A 101 11.08 10.72 38.42
CA ASP A 101 12.25 9.84 38.38
C ASP A 101 11.83 8.38 38.17
N THR A 102 10.70 7.97 38.77
CA THR A 102 10.13 6.64 38.54
C THR A 102 9.63 6.47 37.10
N ILE A 103 9.04 7.52 36.51
CA ILE A 103 8.60 7.51 35.12
C ILE A 103 9.81 7.48 34.17
N ALA A 104 10.85 8.26 34.46
CA ALA A 104 12.07 8.30 33.67
C ALA A 104 12.80 6.94 33.65
N LEU A 105 12.93 6.29 34.82
CA LEU A 105 13.52 4.95 34.92
C LEU A 105 12.72 3.92 34.11
N ARG A 106 11.39 3.94 34.21
CA ARG A 106 10.53 3.02 33.44
C ARG A 106 10.59 3.26 31.93
N LEU A 107 10.81 4.50 31.50
CA LEU A 107 11.02 4.83 30.10
C LEU A 107 12.38 4.34 29.61
N MET A 108 13.43 4.45 30.44
CA MET A 108 14.76 3.94 30.16
C MET A 108 14.77 2.42 30.01
N ASP A 109 14.16 1.68 30.94
CA ASP A 109 14.00 0.21 30.84
C ASP A 109 13.25 -0.19 29.56
N LYS A 110 12.24 0.59 29.17
CA LYS A 110 11.47 0.35 27.94
C LYS A 110 12.25 0.69 26.67
N LEU A 111 13.27 1.56 26.75
CA LEU A 111 14.14 1.86 25.61
C LEU A 111 15.12 0.70 25.40
N ASP A 112 15.78 0.25 26.46
CA ASP A 112 16.72 -0.87 26.40
C ASP A 112 16.04 -2.15 25.89
N GLU A 113 14.83 -2.44 26.38
CA GLU A 113 14.04 -3.59 25.89
C GLU A 113 13.70 -3.46 24.41
N LYS A 114 13.40 -2.25 23.92
CA LYS A 114 13.11 -2.03 22.50
C LYS A 114 14.35 -2.19 21.64
N ASP A 115 15.51 -1.73 22.10
CA ASP A 115 16.78 -1.91 21.39
C ASP A 115 17.16 -3.39 21.30
N ASN A 116 16.92 -4.16 22.37
CA ASN A 116 17.09 -5.63 22.34
C ASN A 116 16.16 -6.30 21.33
N ILE A 117 14.87 -5.95 21.34
CA ILE A 117 13.88 -6.49 20.38
C ILE A 117 14.23 -6.12 18.94
N ILE A 118 14.74 -4.91 18.70
CA ILE A 118 15.17 -4.46 17.37
C ILE A 118 16.35 -5.33 16.91
N SER A 119 17.37 -5.48 17.75
CA SER A 119 18.56 -6.29 17.45
C SER A 119 18.20 -7.75 17.13
N GLU A 120 17.27 -8.34 17.89
CA GLU A 120 16.78 -9.70 17.64
C GLU A 120 16.05 -9.81 16.29
N LYS A 121 15.17 -8.84 15.99
CA LYS A 121 14.44 -8.80 14.72
C LYS A 121 15.37 -8.63 13.53
N GLU A 122 16.40 -7.80 13.65
CA GLU A 122 17.43 -7.62 12.62
C GLU A 122 18.19 -8.92 12.35
N ALA A 123 18.61 -9.64 13.39
CA ALA A 123 19.25 -10.94 13.24
C ALA A 123 18.33 -11.98 12.59
N LYS A 124 17.04 -11.96 12.91
CA LYS A 124 16.05 -12.85 12.27
C LYS A 124 15.84 -12.51 10.79
N ILE A 125 15.83 -11.23 10.44
CA ILE A 125 15.76 -10.77 9.04
C ILE A 125 16.98 -11.27 8.27
N GLU A 126 18.20 -11.11 8.82
CA GLU A 126 19.44 -11.57 8.19
C GLU A 126 19.40 -13.09 7.94
N LYS A 127 18.94 -13.87 8.92
CA LYS A 127 18.79 -15.32 8.79
C LYS A 127 17.81 -15.70 7.67
N LEU A 128 16.65 -15.06 7.60
CA LEU A 128 15.65 -15.33 6.55
C LEU A 128 16.16 -14.94 5.16
N LEU A 129 16.90 -13.83 5.04
CA LEU A 129 17.51 -13.43 3.77
C LEU A 129 18.52 -14.49 3.28
N LYS A 130 19.34 -15.03 4.19
CA LYS A 130 20.28 -16.11 3.86
C LYS A 130 19.56 -17.39 3.43
N GLU A 131 18.46 -17.73 4.09
CA GLU A 131 17.67 -18.90 3.73
C GLU A 131 16.99 -18.73 2.36
N ASN A 132 16.40 -17.57 2.09
CA ASN A 132 15.82 -17.27 0.78
C ASN A 132 16.87 -17.36 -0.34
N GLY A 133 18.06 -16.77 -0.16
CA GLY A 133 19.14 -16.90 -1.14
C GLY A 133 19.56 -18.35 -1.40
N ARG A 134 19.60 -19.18 -0.36
CA ARG A 134 19.88 -20.63 -0.52
C ARG A 134 18.77 -21.36 -1.28
N LEU A 135 17.51 -21.01 -1.02
CA LEU A 135 16.36 -21.60 -1.72
C LEU A 135 16.31 -21.16 -3.18
N GLU A 136 16.57 -19.89 -3.47
CA GLU A 136 16.68 -19.37 -4.84
C GLU A 136 17.78 -20.09 -5.64
N GLU A 137 18.95 -20.33 -5.03
CA GLU A 137 20.03 -21.09 -5.66
C GLU A 137 19.63 -22.55 -5.91
N ARG A 138 18.92 -23.19 -4.96
CA ARG A 138 18.42 -24.56 -5.16
C ARG A 138 17.39 -24.65 -6.27
N ILE A 139 16.50 -23.66 -6.39
CA ILE A 139 15.54 -23.56 -7.49
C ILE A 139 16.27 -23.45 -8.82
N ARG A 140 17.28 -22.56 -8.91
CA ARG A 140 18.10 -22.40 -10.12
C ARG A 140 18.79 -23.71 -10.54
N GLN A 141 19.33 -24.47 -9.59
CA GLN A 141 19.99 -25.75 -9.87
C GLN A 141 19.01 -26.81 -10.38
N LEU A 142 17.82 -26.92 -9.77
CA LEU A 142 16.78 -27.84 -10.25
C LEU A 142 16.29 -27.47 -11.66
N GLU A 143 16.05 -26.19 -11.92
CA GLU A 143 15.67 -25.70 -13.26
C GLU A 143 16.72 -25.98 -14.34
N SER A 144 18.00 -26.10 -13.96
CA SER A 144 19.07 -26.51 -14.89
C SER A 144 19.12 -28.02 -15.13
N GLN A 145 18.82 -28.83 -14.11
CA GLN A 145 18.81 -30.30 -14.23
C GLN A 145 17.64 -30.81 -15.08
N ASP A 146 16.48 -30.15 -15.01
CA ASP A 146 15.31 -30.51 -15.82
C ASP A 146 15.53 -30.25 -17.32
N LYS A 147 16.39 -29.28 -17.68
CA LYS A 147 16.72 -28.97 -19.08
C LYS A 147 17.70 -29.96 -19.71
N GLU A 148 18.62 -30.52 -18.93
CA GLU A 148 19.60 -31.50 -19.41
C GLU A 148 19.00 -32.90 -19.57
N SER A 149 18.01 -33.26 -18.73
CA SER A 149 17.33 -34.56 -18.78
C SER A 149 16.31 -34.69 -19.93
N GLU A 150 15.75 -33.57 -20.43
CA GLU A 150 14.93 -33.57 -21.66
C GLU A 150 15.75 -33.82 -22.94
N GLN A 151 17.03 -33.42 -22.99
CA GLN A 151 17.84 -33.59 -24.21
C GLN A 151 18.39 -35.01 -24.40
N HIS A 152 18.60 -35.78 -23.33
CA HIS A 152 19.18 -37.12 -23.42
C HIS A 152 18.14 -38.26 -23.63
N SER A 153 16.84 -38.03 -23.43
CA SER A 153 15.82 -39.09 -23.58
C SER A 153 15.30 -39.29 -25.01
N LYS A 154 15.66 -38.42 -25.96
CA LYS A 154 15.08 -38.41 -27.31
C LYS A 154 15.97 -39.03 -28.40
N THR A 155 17.21 -39.43 -28.09
CA THR A 155 18.18 -39.86 -29.12
C THR A 155 18.33 -41.37 -29.28
N ASP A 156 17.77 -42.20 -28.40
CA ASP A 156 18.20 -43.60 -28.32
C ASP A 156 17.24 -44.61 -28.99
N ASN A 157 16.24 -44.16 -29.75
CA ASN A 157 15.16 -45.06 -30.23
C ASN A 157 14.79 -44.98 -31.72
N ILE A 158 15.70 -44.54 -32.60
CA ILE A 158 15.42 -44.57 -34.05
C ILE A 158 16.64 -45.10 -34.80
N THR A 159 16.88 -46.41 -34.77
CA THR A 159 17.65 -47.12 -35.82
C THR A 159 17.48 -48.63 -35.68
N GLU A 160 16.40 -49.17 -36.26
CA GLU A 160 16.26 -50.57 -36.71
C GLU A 160 14.84 -50.68 -37.31
N ALA A 161 14.53 -51.27 -38.45
CA ALA A 161 15.26 -51.82 -39.57
C ALA A 161 14.22 -52.26 -40.62
N PHE A 162 14.71 -52.62 -41.81
CA PHE A 162 14.08 -53.46 -42.84
C PHE A 162 13.14 -52.81 -43.86
N THR A 163 13.77 -52.43 -44.97
CA THR A 163 13.28 -52.67 -46.34
C THR A 163 12.80 -54.11 -46.53
N SER A 164 11.56 -54.29 -46.96
CA SER A 164 11.13 -55.48 -47.70
C SER A 164 9.93 -55.14 -48.59
N GLU A 165 10.15 -55.26 -49.90
CA GLU A 165 9.16 -55.20 -50.98
C GLU A 165 8.00 -56.19 -50.77
N SER A 166 6.80 -55.85 -51.24
CA SER A 166 5.90 -56.85 -51.84
C SER A 166 4.82 -56.21 -52.71
N SER A 167 4.74 -56.73 -53.93
CA SER A 167 3.80 -56.50 -55.04
C SER A 167 2.33 -56.78 -54.74
N GLY A 168 1.42 -56.12 -55.47
CA GLY A 168 0.01 -56.50 -55.57
C GLY A 168 -0.79 -55.67 -56.58
N ASP A 169 -1.04 -56.28 -57.75
CA ASP A 169 -1.82 -55.83 -58.90
C ASP A 169 -3.34 -56.01 -58.69
N TYR A 170 -4.13 -55.34 -59.55
CA TYR A 170 -5.55 -55.49 -59.91
C TYR A 170 -6.62 -54.58 -59.27
N GLY A 171 -7.34 -53.88 -60.17
CA GLY A 171 -8.79 -53.70 -60.03
C GLY A 171 -9.34 -52.34 -60.46
N GLU A 172 -9.79 -52.24 -61.71
CA GLU A 172 -10.62 -51.15 -62.24
C GLU A 172 -11.90 -50.93 -61.40
N ASP A 173 -12.33 -49.68 -61.24
CA ASP A 173 -13.60 -49.17 -61.82
C ASP A 173 -14.14 -47.90 -61.14
N SER A 174 -14.62 -47.00 -62.01
CA SER A 174 -15.64 -45.95 -61.77
C SER A 174 -15.21 -44.55 -61.27
N LEU A 175 -14.98 -43.66 -62.23
CA LEU A 175 -15.42 -42.25 -62.21
C LEU A 175 -16.81 -42.17 -62.92
N PRO A 176 -17.61 -41.06 -62.93
CA PRO A 176 -17.26 -39.65 -62.66
C PRO A 176 -18.34 -38.73 -62.03
N THR A 177 -17.94 -37.47 -61.78
CA THR A 177 -18.74 -36.21 -61.84
C THR A 177 -19.71 -35.84 -60.69
N LYS A 178 -19.45 -34.70 -60.01
CA LYS A 178 -20.18 -33.42 -60.26
C LYS A 178 -19.62 -32.24 -59.44
N GLN A 179 -19.78 -31.08 -60.06
CA GLN A 179 -19.20 -29.76 -59.80
C GLN A 179 -19.95 -28.92 -58.73
N PRO A 180 -19.42 -27.73 -58.33
CA PRO A 180 -19.79 -27.00 -57.13
C PRO A 180 -21.00 -26.08 -57.33
N THR A 181 -21.79 -25.88 -56.28
CA THR A 181 -22.84 -24.85 -56.25
C THR A 181 -22.56 -23.80 -55.18
N THR A 182 -22.60 -22.58 -55.66
CA THR A 182 -22.46 -21.32 -54.94
C THR A 182 -23.70 -21.05 -54.08
N SER A 183 -23.52 -20.42 -52.91
CA SER A 183 -24.61 -19.71 -52.25
C SER A 183 -24.10 -18.46 -51.54
N LYS A 184 -24.54 -17.31 -52.03
CA LYS A 184 -24.34 -15.97 -51.49
C LYS A 184 -25.46 -15.63 -50.51
N ARG A 185 -25.14 -14.96 -49.39
CA ARG A 185 -25.91 -13.83 -48.80
C ARG A 185 -25.10 -13.27 -47.62
N SER A 186 -24.46 -12.11 -47.73
CA SER A 186 -25.00 -10.73 -47.67
C SER A 186 -25.62 -10.37 -46.32
N SER A 187 -24.95 -9.49 -45.56
CA SER A 187 -25.62 -8.30 -45.01
C SER A 187 -24.58 -7.22 -44.68
N VAL A 188 -24.81 -6.06 -45.28
CA VAL A 188 -24.00 -4.84 -45.27
C VAL A 188 -24.27 -4.06 -43.98
N GLY A 189 -23.21 -3.64 -43.29
CA GLY A 189 -23.25 -2.54 -42.31
C GLY A 189 -23.07 -1.21 -43.04
N LYS A 190 -24.01 -0.28 -42.87
CA LYS A 190 -23.88 1.12 -43.29
C LYS A 190 -23.55 1.99 -42.08
N THR A 191 -22.46 2.73 -42.21
CA THR A 191 -22.24 4.07 -41.61
C THR A 191 -23.12 5.10 -42.29
#